data_AF-H9GPJ4-F1
#
_entry.id   AF-H9GPJ4-F1
#
_cell.length_a   1.000
_cell.length_b   1.000
_cell.length_c   1.000
_cell.angle_alpha   90.00
_cell.angle_beta   90.00
_cell.angle_gamma   90.00
#
_symmetry.space_group_name_H-M   'P 1'
#
loop_
_entity.id
_entity.type
_entity.pdbx_description
1 polymer ?
#
loop_
_entity_poly.entity_id
_entity_poly.type
_entity_poly.pdbx_seq_one_letter_code
_entity_poly.pdbx_strand_id
1 'polypeptide(L)'
;ETFTPKDFCHIFSTGELYNPEQLNYGVEAFEAYKNGCLSEDLKEEHRKVTEAELVIFQFPLYWYSMPAILKGWMDRVLVQGFAFNIPKGSGSGLLKNKKALLSFTTGGNQAMYTKEGISGDISYVLWPMQFGILQFCGFDVLAPQICFAPEYAPLEERRQMLTSWEKRLKTIWEEKPIPCILA
;
A
#
# COMPACT_ATOMS: atom_id res chain seq x y z
N GLU A 1 30.46 -8.58 -9.58
CA GLU A 1 29.49 -9.02 -10.60
C GLU A 1 28.80 -7.78 -11.15
N THR A 2 28.66 -7.65 -12.47
CA THR A 2 27.94 -6.54 -13.10
C THR A 2 26.47 -6.93 -13.23
N PHE A 3 25.60 -6.24 -12.50
CA PHE A 3 24.14 -6.34 -12.67
C PHE A 3 23.76 -5.99 -14.12
N THR A 4 22.99 -6.87 -14.75
CA THR A 4 22.45 -6.69 -16.09
C THR A 4 20.93 -6.48 -16.03
N PRO A 5 20.31 -5.85 -17.04
CA PRO A 5 18.85 -5.74 -17.13
C PRO A 5 18.11 -7.08 -16.98
N LYS A 6 18.70 -8.18 -17.49
CA LYS A 6 18.10 -9.52 -17.40
C LYS A 6 17.96 -10.02 -15.96
N ASP A 7 18.86 -9.59 -15.07
CA ASP A 7 18.78 -9.95 -13.64
C ASP A 7 17.54 -9.33 -12.96
N PHE A 8 16.96 -8.26 -13.52
CA PHE A 8 15.73 -7.64 -13.03
C PHE A 8 14.46 -8.27 -13.63
N CYS A 9 14.56 -9.01 -14.73
CA CYS A 9 13.39 -9.53 -15.44
C CYS A 9 12.56 -10.48 -14.57
N HIS A 10 13.24 -11.37 -13.84
CA HIS A 10 12.61 -12.33 -12.91
C HIS A 10 11.87 -11.68 -11.73
N ILE A 11 12.08 -10.38 -11.48
CA ILE A 11 11.41 -9.66 -10.39
C ILE A 11 9.93 -9.45 -10.73
N PHE A 12 9.54 -9.37 -12.00
CA PHE A 12 8.17 -9.07 -12.39
C PHE A 12 7.64 -9.90 -13.56
N SER A 13 8.50 -10.56 -14.33
CA SER A 13 8.13 -11.28 -15.55
C SER A 13 8.76 -12.67 -15.61
N THR A 14 8.08 -13.59 -16.28
CA THR A 14 8.62 -14.90 -16.68
C THR A 14 9.05 -14.93 -18.15
N GLY A 15 8.76 -13.88 -18.91
CA GLY A 15 9.15 -13.71 -20.31
C GLY A 15 10.44 -12.92 -20.51
N GLU A 16 10.74 -12.54 -21.74
CA GLU A 16 11.85 -11.62 -22.05
C GLU A 16 11.46 -10.16 -21.73
N LEU A 17 12.47 -9.31 -21.54
CA LEU A 17 12.26 -7.86 -21.45
C LEU A 17 11.72 -7.32 -22.78
N TYR A 18 10.79 -6.37 -22.71
CA TYR A 18 10.29 -5.62 -23.85
C TYR A 18 11.42 -4.81 -24.53
N ASN A 19 12.29 -4.16 -23.76
CA ASN A 19 13.47 -3.47 -24.26
C ASN A 19 14.72 -3.80 -23.41
N PRO A 20 15.47 -4.87 -23.76
CA PRO A 20 16.65 -5.27 -23.01
C PRO A 20 17.82 -4.28 -23.10
N GLU A 21 17.83 -3.37 -24.07
CA GLU A 21 18.88 -2.36 -24.24
C GLU A 21 18.68 -1.14 -23.33
N GLN A 22 17.43 -0.86 -22.93
CA GLN A 22 17.09 0.26 -22.06
C GLN A 22 16.00 -0.14 -21.06
N LEU A 23 16.43 -0.67 -19.91
CA LEU A 23 15.52 -1.08 -18.85
C LEU A 23 14.75 0.13 -18.29
N ASN A 24 13.44 0.11 -18.46
CA ASN A 24 12.51 1.00 -17.75
C ASN A 24 11.49 0.14 -17.01
N TYR A 25 11.67 -0.04 -15.70
CA TYR A 25 10.87 -0.95 -14.89
C TYR A 25 9.35 -0.74 -15.06
N GLY A 26 8.88 0.50 -15.10
CA GLY A 26 7.44 0.80 -15.24
C GLY A 26 6.88 0.36 -16.60
N VAL A 27 7.63 0.60 -17.68
CA VAL A 27 7.25 0.17 -19.04
C VAL A 27 7.30 -1.35 -19.14
N GLU A 28 8.36 -1.97 -18.64
CA GLU A 28 8.56 -3.41 -18.67
C GLU A 28 7.46 -4.17 -17.90
N ALA A 29 7.12 -3.70 -16.70
CA ALA A 29 6.04 -4.29 -15.91
C ALA A 29 4.67 -4.13 -16.59
N PHE A 30 4.42 -2.97 -17.22
CA PHE A 30 3.20 -2.73 -17.98
C PHE A 30 3.09 -3.66 -19.21
N GLU A 31 4.17 -3.81 -19.97
CA GLU A 31 4.23 -4.71 -21.13
C GLU A 31 4.07 -6.18 -20.70
N ALA A 32 4.71 -6.59 -19.60
CA ALA A 32 4.53 -7.92 -19.04
C ALA A 32 3.07 -8.18 -18.60
N TYR A 33 2.42 -7.20 -17.97
CA TYR A 33 0.99 -7.28 -17.63
C TYR A 33 0.12 -7.39 -18.88
N LYS A 34 0.29 -6.50 -19.85
CA LYS A 34 -0.49 -6.45 -21.11
C LYS A 34 -0.39 -7.77 -21.88
N ASN A 35 0.77 -8.42 -21.87
CA ASN A 35 1.04 -9.66 -22.60
C ASN A 35 0.79 -10.93 -21.75
N GLY A 36 0.36 -10.80 -20.49
CA GLY A 36 0.10 -11.94 -19.60
C GLY A 36 1.37 -12.68 -19.12
N CYS A 37 2.53 -12.03 -19.21
CA CYS A 37 3.85 -12.59 -18.90
C CYS A 37 4.33 -12.32 -17.47
N LEU A 38 3.50 -11.71 -16.61
CA LEU A 38 3.83 -11.52 -15.20
C LEU A 38 4.21 -12.85 -14.52
N SER A 39 5.05 -12.77 -13.49
CA SER A 39 5.36 -13.94 -12.67
C SER A 39 4.12 -14.45 -11.93
N GLU A 40 4.10 -15.76 -11.64
CA GLU A 40 2.93 -16.42 -11.05
C GLU A 40 2.56 -15.87 -9.67
N ASP A 41 3.54 -15.45 -8.88
CA ASP A 41 3.28 -14.78 -7.61
C ASP A 41 2.51 -13.46 -7.82
N LEU A 42 2.86 -12.67 -8.82
CA LEU A 42 2.16 -11.42 -9.13
C LEU A 42 0.76 -11.65 -9.70
N LYS A 43 0.58 -12.68 -10.53
CA LYS A 43 -0.75 -13.07 -11.01
C LYS A 43 -1.67 -13.45 -9.85
N GLU A 44 -1.16 -14.19 -8.87
CA GLU A 44 -1.93 -14.56 -7.69
C GLU A 44 -2.27 -13.34 -6.81
N GLU A 45 -1.35 -12.40 -6.62
CA GLU A 45 -1.65 -11.15 -5.91
C GLU A 45 -2.67 -10.28 -6.67
N HIS A 46 -2.58 -10.21 -8.01
CA HIS A 46 -3.59 -9.54 -8.85
C HIS A 46 -4.97 -10.18 -8.70
N ARG A 47 -5.04 -11.52 -8.63
CA ARG A 47 -6.29 -12.25 -8.41
C ARG A 47 -6.92 -11.87 -7.06
N LYS A 48 -6.14 -11.90 -5.97
CA LYS A 48 -6.60 -11.52 -4.63
C LYS A 48 -7.12 -10.07 -4.59
N VAL A 49 -6.38 -9.12 -5.17
CA VAL A 49 -6.79 -7.71 -5.22
C VAL A 49 -8.04 -7.52 -6.08
N THR A 50 -8.16 -8.25 -7.18
CA THR A 50 -9.35 -8.25 -8.05
C THR A 50 -10.59 -8.73 -7.32
N GLU A 51 -10.49 -9.80 -6.53
CA GLU A 51 -11.60 -10.38 -5.78
C GLU A 51 -11.99 -9.57 -4.53
N ALA A 52 -11.04 -8.86 -3.93
CA ALA A 52 -11.26 -8.12 -2.69
C ALA A 52 -12.14 -6.87 -2.88
N GLU A 53 -13.14 -6.70 -1.99
CA GLU A 53 -13.89 -5.44 -1.84
C GLU A 53 -13.23 -4.49 -0.82
N LEU A 54 -12.46 -5.06 0.13
CA LEU A 54 -11.68 -4.33 1.13
C LEU A 54 -10.28 -4.94 1.22
N VAL A 55 -9.25 -4.09 1.15
CA VAL A 55 -7.85 -4.48 1.38
C VAL A 55 -7.34 -3.82 2.66
N ILE A 56 -6.94 -4.63 3.64
CA ILE A 56 -6.36 -4.16 4.91
C ILE A 56 -4.86 -4.42 4.90
N PHE A 57 -4.08 -3.36 5.06
CA PHE A 57 -2.63 -3.44 5.18
C PHE A 57 -2.24 -3.43 6.66
N GLN A 58 -1.83 -4.58 7.20
CA GLN A 58 -1.35 -4.71 8.57
C GLN A 58 0.18 -4.66 8.62
N PHE A 59 0.78 -3.70 9.34
CA PHE A 59 2.24 -3.60 9.44
C PHE A 59 2.72 -2.84 10.69
N PRO A 60 3.96 -3.05 11.16
CA PRO A 60 4.61 -2.11 12.06
C PRO A 60 5.16 -0.91 11.29
N LEU A 61 5.00 0.31 11.82
CA LEU A 61 5.56 1.52 11.23
C LEU A 61 7.08 1.49 11.33
N TYR A 62 7.76 1.36 10.19
CA TYR A 62 9.22 1.35 10.08
C TYR A 62 9.69 2.61 9.38
N TRP A 63 10.56 3.38 10.04
CA TRP A 63 11.15 4.60 9.47
C TRP A 63 10.11 5.53 8.84
N TYR A 64 9.02 5.82 9.56
CA TYR A 64 7.92 6.67 9.10
C TYR A 64 7.26 6.18 7.79
N SER A 65 7.31 4.87 7.55
CA SER A 65 6.70 4.23 6.39
C SER A 65 6.35 2.77 6.72
N MET A 66 5.93 2.04 5.68
CA MET A 66 5.73 0.59 5.74
C MET A 66 7.07 -0.17 5.67
N PRO A 67 7.13 -1.43 6.14
CA PRO A 67 8.29 -2.29 5.96
C PRO A 67 8.64 -2.49 4.48
N ALA A 68 9.93 -2.68 4.18
CA ALA A 68 10.42 -2.80 2.81
C ALA A 68 9.74 -3.92 2.00
N ILE A 69 9.38 -5.04 2.63
CA ILE A 69 8.64 -6.13 1.98
C ILE A 69 7.24 -5.68 1.52
N LEU A 70 6.54 -4.88 2.31
CA LEU A 70 5.24 -4.34 1.93
C LEU A 70 5.39 -3.26 0.85
N LYS A 71 6.42 -2.42 0.95
CA LYS A 71 6.72 -1.46 -0.12
C LYS A 71 7.04 -2.15 -1.45
N GLY A 72 7.84 -3.21 -1.41
CA GLY A 72 8.16 -4.04 -2.59
C GLY A 72 6.93 -4.77 -3.14
N TRP A 73 6.01 -5.22 -2.29
CA TRP A 73 4.71 -5.75 -2.73
C TRP A 73 3.93 -4.68 -3.49
N MET A 74 3.83 -3.45 -2.97
CA MET A 74 3.13 -2.36 -3.67
C MET A 74 3.80 -2.05 -5.02
N ASP A 75 5.13 -2.02 -5.08
CA ASP A 75 5.90 -1.70 -6.30
C ASP A 75 5.79 -2.76 -7.40
N ARG A 76 5.55 -4.03 -7.03
CA ARG A 76 5.44 -5.14 -7.98
C ARG A 76 4.00 -5.48 -8.35
N VAL A 77 3.05 -5.29 -7.43
CA VAL A 77 1.65 -5.66 -7.62
C VAL A 77 0.86 -4.49 -8.23
N LEU A 78 1.08 -3.25 -7.77
CA LEU A 78 0.31 -2.09 -8.23
C LEU A 78 0.90 -1.50 -9.52
N VAL A 79 0.97 -2.31 -10.57
CA VAL A 79 1.54 -1.92 -11.87
C VAL A 79 0.55 -1.16 -12.74
N GLN A 80 1.08 -0.40 -13.69
CA GLN A 80 0.28 0.26 -14.72
C GLN A 80 -0.54 -0.79 -15.51
N GLY A 81 -1.74 -0.42 -15.94
CA GLY A 81 -2.68 -1.31 -16.62
C GLY A 81 -3.52 -2.16 -15.66
N PHE A 82 -3.01 -2.46 -14.46
CA PHE A 82 -3.74 -3.15 -13.41
C PHE A 82 -4.31 -2.18 -12.36
N ALA A 83 -3.43 -1.42 -11.69
CA ALA A 83 -3.83 -0.57 -10.57
C ALA A 83 -4.12 0.88 -10.97
N PHE A 84 -3.44 1.38 -11.99
CA PHE A 84 -3.61 2.73 -12.51
C PHE A 84 -3.29 2.79 -14.01
N ASN A 85 -3.68 3.87 -14.67
CA ASN A 85 -3.23 4.24 -16.00
C ASN A 85 -2.73 5.69 -16.02
N ILE A 86 -1.85 6.02 -16.97
CA ILE A 86 -1.38 7.39 -17.22
C ILE A 86 -1.74 7.83 -18.65
N PRO A 87 -3.04 8.04 -18.97
CA PRO A 87 -3.42 8.60 -20.26
C PRO A 87 -3.12 10.11 -20.29
N LYS A 88 -2.19 10.55 -21.15
CA LYS A 88 -1.97 11.96 -21.50
C LYS A 88 -1.82 12.92 -20.30
N GLY A 89 -1.16 12.48 -19.24
CA GLY A 89 -0.71 13.34 -18.14
C GLY A 89 -1.64 13.45 -16.93
N SER A 90 -2.85 12.88 -16.94
CA SER A 90 -3.65 12.69 -15.72
C SER A 90 -3.71 11.21 -15.36
N GLY A 91 -3.23 10.86 -14.15
CA GLY A 91 -3.34 9.50 -13.64
C GLY A 91 -4.81 9.15 -13.41
N SER A 92 -5.23 7.95 -13.83
CA SER A 92 -6.54 7.39 -13.51
C SER A 92 -6.37 6.09 -12.73
N GLY A 93 -6.88 6.07 -11.50
CA GLY A 93 -6.93 4.87 -10.68
C GLY A 93 -7.90 3.84 -11.27
N LEU A 94 -7.51 2.56 -11.27
CA LEU A 94 -8.31 1.45 -11.79
C LEU A 94 -8.95 0.60 -10.68
N LEU A 95 -8.48 0.73 -9.44
CA LEU A 95 -8.98 -0.02 -8.27
C LEU A 95 -10.16 0.71 -7.60
N LYS A 96 -11.07 1.26 -8.41
CA LYS A 96 -12.26 1.98 -7.96
C LYS A 96 -13.29 1.04 -7.33
N ASN A 97 -14.13 1.58 -6.46
CA ASN A 97 -15.17 0.85 -5.71
C ASN A 97 -14.61 -0.22 -4.76
N LYS A 98 -13.30 -0.20 -4.49
CA LYS A 98 -12.64 -1.04 -3.49
C LYS A 98 -12.21 -0.15 -2.34
N LYS A 99 -12.44 -0.60 -1.12
CA LYS A 99 -11.98 0.09 0.08
C LYS A 99 -10.55 -0.32 0.43
N ALA A 100 -9.78 0.60 0.99
CA ALA A 100 -8.45 0.29 1.54
C ALA A 100 -8.27 0.90 2.93
N LEU A 101 -7.59 0.18 3.81
CA LEU A 101 -7.34 0.62 5.19
C LEU A 101 -5.90 0.29 5.60
N LEU A 102 -5.21 1.26 6.20
CA LEU A 102 -3.92 1.04 6.86
C LEU A 102 -4.17 0.72 8.33
N SER A 103 -3.75 -0.46 8.79
CA SER A 103 -3.76 -0.88 10.19
C SER A 103 -2.34 -1.06 10.66
N PHE A 104 -1.84 -0.20 11.54
CA PHE A 104 -0.43 -0.26 11.92
C PHE A 104 -0.16 0.04 13.38
N THR A 105 0.97 -0.49 13.84
CA THR A 105 1.49 -0.27 15.19
C THR A 105 2.70 0.65 15.14
N THR A 106 2.86 1.52 16.14
CA THR A 106 4.05 2.39 16.25
C THR A 106 4.88 2.04 17.48
N GLY A 107 6.16 2.35 17.46
CA GLY A 107 6.98 2.34 18.68
C GLY A 107 6.67 3.54 19.59
N GLY A 108 6.50 4.74 19.01
CA GLY A 108 6.17 5.97 19.74
C GLY A 108 4.72 6.04 20.19
N ASN A 109 4.44 6.75 21.28
CA ASN A 109 3.08 6.97 21.76
C ASN A 109 2.34 8.03 20.93
N GLN A 110 1.03 8.15 21.12
CA GLN A 110 0.20 9.07 20.33
C GLN A 110 0.63 10.54 20.45
N ALA A 111 1.11 10.99 21.61
CA ALA A 111 1.52 12.37 21.84
C ALA A 111 2.77 12.77 21.04
N MET A 112 3.58 11.79 20.59
CA MET A 112 4.72 12.06 19.71
C MET A 112 4.27 12.48 18.31
N TYR A 113 3.09 12.04 17.86
CA TYR A 113 2.60 12.19 16.49
C TYR A 113 1.53 13.30 16.34
N THR A 114 1.66 14.37 17.11
CA THR A 114 0.83 15.59 17.01
C THR A 114 1.62 16.71 16.32
N LYS A 115 0.95 17.84 15.99
CA LYS A 115 1.60 19.01 15.39
C LYS A 115 2.77 19.54 16.22
N GLU A 116 2.64 19.47 17.54
CA GLU A 116 3.66 19.90 18.51
C GLU A 116 4.57 18.74 18.97
N GLY A 117 4.25 17.51 18.57
CA GLY A 117 4.99 16.30 18.95
C GLY A 117 6.33 16.19 18.21
N ILE A 118 7.28 15.50 18.84
CA ILE A 118 8.65 15.37 18.31
C ILE A 118 8.72 14.65 16.95
N SER A 119 7.74 13.79 16.65
CA SER A 119 7.64 13.06 15.39
C SER A 119 6.80 13.79 14.34
N GLY A 120 6.21 14.95 14.68
CA GLY A 120 5.31 15.70 13.82
C GLY A 120 3.94 15.03 13.66
N ASP A 121 3.01 15.73 13.01
CA ASP A 121 1.65 15.26 12.81
C ASP A 121 1.61 13.94 12.02
N ILE A 122 0.84 12.96 12.50
CA ILE A 122 0.69 11.65 11.86
C ILE A 122 0.23 11.74 10.39
N SER A 123 -0.48 12.81 10.02
CA SER A 123 -0.92 13.05 8.64
C SER A 123 0.24 13.12 7.65
N TYR A 124 1.43 13.59 8.06
CA TYR A 124 2.62 13.62 7.20
C TYR A 124 3.14 12.23 6.87
N VAL A 125 3.01 11.29 7.81
CA VAL A 125 3.36 9.87 7.62
C VAL A 125 2.34 9.18 6.72
N LEU A 126 1.06 9.48 6.94
CA LEU A 126 -0.04 8.85 6.22
C LEU A 126 -0.16 9.31 4.77
N TRP A 127 0.14 10.58 4.48
CA TRP A 127 -0.01 11.19 3.15
C TRP A 127 0.59 10.37 1.99
N PRO A 128 1.89 10.03 1.99
CA PRO A 128 2.47 9.28 0.88
C PRO A 128 1.83 7.89 0.69
N MET A 129 1.32 7.27 1.76
CA MET A 129 0.69 5.94 1.69
C MET A 129 -0.77 6.03 1.25
N GLN A 130 -1.56 6.88 1.90
CA GLN A 130 -3.00 7.02 1.64
C GLN A 130 -3.28 7.74 0.32
N PHE A 131 -2.68 8.92 0.13
CA PHE A 131 -2.85 9.70 -1.10
C PHE A 131 -1.97 9.15 -2.22
N GLY A 132 -0.66 9.09 -1.96
CA GLY A 132 0.35 8.82 -2.99
C GLY A 132 0.30 7.41 -3.59
N ILE A 133 -0.22 6.42 -2.85
CA ILE A 133 -0.32 5.04 -3.33
C ILE A 133 -1.79 4.62 -3.48
N LEU A 134 -2.56 4.60 -2.39
CA LEU A 134 -3.89 4.00 -2.40
C LEU A 134 -4.88 4.83 -3.22
N GLN A 135 -5.00 6.13 -2.94
CA GLN A 135 -5.92 6.99 -3.67
C GLN A 135 -5.46 7.20 -5.12
N PHE A 136 -4.14 7.25 -5.38
CA PHE A 136 -3.60 7.26 -6.73
C PHE A 136 -4.08 6.06 -7.57
N CYS A 137 -4.13 4.87 -6.97
CA CYS A 137 -4.68 3.66 -7.60
C CYS A 137 -6.22 3.64 -7.66
N GLY A 138 -6.90 4.60 -7.03
CA GLY A 138 -8.35 4.77 -7.07
C GLY A 138 -9.13 4.11 -5.93
N PHE A 139 -8.46 3.64 -4.87
CA PHE A 139 -9.13 3.09 -3.70
C PHE A 139 -9.96 4.16 -2.95
N ASP A 140 -11.07 3.71 -2.38
CA ASP A 140 -11.81 4.41 -1.35
C ASP A 140 -11.10 4.22 0.01
N VAL A 141 -10.22 5.17 0.36
CA VAL A 141 -9.37 5.04 1.55
C VAL A 141 -10.17 5.34 2.83
N LEU A 142 -10.20 4.39 3.76
CA LEU A 142 -10.80 4.53 5.09
C LEU A 142 -9.81 5.15 6.09
N ALA A 143 -10.34 5.66 7.20
CA ALA A 143 -9.51 6.15 8.30
C ALA A 143 -8.54 5.06 8.78
N PRO A 144 -7.28 5.38 9.12
CA PRO A 144 -6.32 4.37 9.55
C PRO A 144 -6.71 3.79 10.92
N GLN A 145 -6.35 2.53 11.16
CA GLN A 145 -6.33 1.95 12.49
C GLN A 145 -4.90 2.07 13.03
N ILE A 146 -4.69 2.85 14.09
CA ILE A 146 -3.35 3.07 14.66
C ILE A 146 -3.32 2.60 16.10
N CYS A 147 -2.48 1.61 16.38
CA CYS A 147 -2.21 1.15 17.74
C CYS A 147 -0.87 1.75 18.19
N PHE A 148 -0.92 2.81 18.99
CA PHE A 148 0.27 3.51 19.44
C PHE A 148 0.97 2.78 20.58
N ALA A 149 2.28 2.57 20.46
CA ALA A 149 3.16 2.03 21.50
C ALA A 149 2.67 0.74 22.22
N PRO A 150 2.16 -0.29 21.50
CA PRO A 150 1.61 -1.49 22.15
C PRO A 150 2.66 -2.29 22.92
N GLU A 151 3.94 -2.16 22.58
CA GLU A 151 5.05 -2.78 23.31
C GLU A 151 5.12 -2.34 24.78
N TYR A 152 4.82 -1.06 25.03
CA TYR A 152 4.86 -0.45 26.36
C TYR A 152 3.51 -0.46 27.08
N ALA A 153 2.44 -0.87 26.39
CA ALA A 153 1.10 -0.90 26.94
C ALA A 153 0.87 -2.12 27.87
N PRO A 154 0.17 -1.94 29.01
CA PRO A 154 -0.31 -3.03 29.84
C PRO A 154 -1.13 -4.07 29.05
N LEU A 155 -1.22 -5.30 29.58
CA LEU A 155 -1.97 -6.39 28.93
C LEU A 155 -3.42 -6.01 28.64
N GLU A 156 -4.09 -5.33 29.58
CA GLU A 156 -5.49 -4.91 29.41
C GLU A 156 -5.65 -3.89 28.30
N GLU A 157 -4.73 -2.94 28.16
CA GLU A 157 -4.74 -1.97 27.06
C GLU A 157 -4.51 -2.64 25.71
N ARG A 158 -3.58 -3.60 25.63
CA ARG A 158 -3.38 -4.38 24.39
C ARG A 158 -4.64 -5.18 24.01
N ARG A 159 -5.33 -5.76 25.00
CA ARG A 159 -6.62 -6.44 24.79
C ARG A 159 -7.68 -5.44 24.29
N GLN A 160 -7.74 -4.24 24.86
CA GLN A 160 -8.65 -3.20 24.40
C GLN A 160 -8.36 -2.75 22.97
N MET A 161 -7.09 -2.62 22.57
CA MET A 161 -6.70 -2.33 21.18
C MET A 161 -7.26 -3.39 20.22
N LEU A 162 -7.13 -4.68 20.56
CA LEU A 162 -7.68 -5.78 19.76
C LEU A 162 -9.22 -5.76 19.72
N THR A 163 -9.88 -5.59 20.86
CA THR A 163 -11.35 -5.52 20.95
C THR A 163 -11.92 -4.32 20.19
N SER A 164 -11.24 -3.17 20.25
CA SER A 164 -11.61 -1.96 19.50
C SER A 164 -11.53 -2.22 17.99
N TRP A 165 -10.45 -2.88 17.54
CA TRP A 165 -10.29 -3.24 16.14
C TRP A 165 -11.36 -4.23 15.66
N GLU A 166 -11.64 -5.28 16.44
CA GLU A 166 -12.72 -6.24 16.14
C GLU A 166 -14.08 -5.55 16.06
N LYS A 167 -14.37 -4.63 17.00
CA LYS A 167 -15.62 -3.87 17.01
C LYS A 167 -15.77 -3.02 15.76
N ARG A 168 -14.70 -2.34 15.33
CA ARG A 168 -14.70 -1.52 14.12
C ARG A 168 -14.96 -2.35 12.86
N LEU A 169 -14.32 -3.53 12.76
CA LEU A 169 -14.49 -4.42 11.61
C LEU A 169 -15.94 -4.87 11.40
N LYS A 170 -16.75 -4.95 12.46
CA LYS A 170 -18.18 -5.32 12.37
C LYS A 170 -19.02 -4.29 11.60
N THR A 171 -18.60 -3.03 11.55
CA THR A 171 -19.32 -1.93 10.88
C THR A 171 -18.49 -1.25 9.78
N ILE A 172 -17.35 -1.84 9.38
CA ILE A 172 -16.38 -1.21 8.47
C ILE A 172 -16.98 -0.85 7.09
N TRP A 173 -17.98 -1.62 6.65
CA TRP A 173 -18.65 -1.41 5.37
C TRP A 173 -19.50 -0.15 5.35
N GLU A 174 -19.95 0.33 6.51
CA GLU A 174 -20.76 1.53 6.67
C GLU A 174 -19.90 2.80 6.74
N GLU A 175 -18.60 2.67 6.99
CA GLU A 175 -17.69 3.81 7.07
C GLU A 175 -17.56 4.53 5.73
N LYS A 176 -17.59 5.87 5.79
CA LYS A 176 -17.30 6.74 4.65
C LYS A 176 -15.78 6.88 4.46
N PRO A 177 -15.28 6.90 3.23
CA PRO A 177 -13.87 7.19 2.95
C PRO A 177 -13.47 8.57 3.46
N ILE A 178 -12.21 8.71 3.85
CA ILE A 178 -11.65 9.99 4.27
C ILE A 178 -11.26 10.83 3.04
N PRO A 179 -11.36 12.16 3.12
CA PRO A 179 -10.67 13.01 2.17
C PRO A 179 -9.17 12.88 2.42
N CYS A 180 -8.44 12.27 1.49
CA CYS A 180 -6.98 12.25 1.54
C CYS A 180 -6.46 13.63 1.13
N ILE A 181 -6.52 14.60 2.05
CA ILE A 181 -5.99 15.96 1.91
C ILE A 181 -4.99 16.24 3.04
N LEU A 182 -3.89 16.94 2.75
CA LEU A 182 -3.04 17.51 3.78
C LEU A 182 -3.78 18.72 4.39
N ALA A 183 -3.95 18.71 5.70
CA ALA A 183 -4.51 19.82 6.46
C ALA A 183 -3.43 20.79 6.94
#